data_AF-A0A520QMQ8-F1
#
_entry.id   AF-A0A520QMQ8-F1
#
_cell.length_a   1.000
_cell.length_b   1.000
_cell.length_c   1.000
_cell.angle_alpha   90.00
_cell.angle_beta   90.00
_cell.angle_gamma   90.00
#
_symmetry.space_group_name_H-M   'P 1'
#
loop_
_entity.id
_entity.type
_entity.pdbx_description
1 polymer ?
#
loop_
_entity_poly.entity_id
_entity_poly.type
_entity_poly.pdbx_seq_one_letter_code
_entity_poly.pdbx_strand_id
1 'polypeptide(L)'
;MARRRIWSELVPLDVLAETPALEALAARRVQLLFAVQPGQEEGARRVVARCASQGLSVGLWPLLDDADGRWLHPGNAERFEAWVRTLLDAVEGPIDALALDLEPPIAELRR
;
A
#
# COMPACT_ATOMS: atom_id res chain seq x y z
N MET A 1 -23.46 4.32 -1.22
CA MET A 1 -22.90 3.44 -2.28
C MET A 1 -21.51 3.00 -1.87
N ALA A 2 -21.14 1.74 -2.12
CA ALA A 2 -19.80 1.24 -1.83
C ALA A 2 -18.74 1.91 -2.75
N ARG A 3 -17.60 2.30 -2.19
CA ARG A 3 -16.47 2.85 -2.96
C ARG A 3 -15.81 1.72 -3.76
N ARG A 4 -15.62 1.94 -5.07
CA ARG A 4 -14.88 1.01 -5.94
C ARG A 4 -13.38 1.16 -5.69
N ARG A 5 -12.68 0.02 -5.63
CA ARG A 5 -11.26 -0.07 -5.32
C ARG A 5 -10.57 -1.01 -6.29
N ILE A 6 -9.32 -0.72 -6.61
CA ILE A 6 -8.40 -1.65 -7.26
C ILE A 6 -7.16 -1.80 -6.38
N TRP A 7 -6.62 -3.01 -6.36
CA TRP A 7 -5.46 -3.38 -5.54
C TRP A 7 -4.29 -3.68 -6.47
N SER A 8 -3.14 -3.08 -6.21
CA SER A 8 -1.92 -3.26 -7.00
C SER A 8 -0.79 -3.75 -6.11
N GLU A 9 -0.48 -5.05 -6.22
CA GLU A 9 0.54 -5.68 -5.38
C GLU A 9 1.91 -5.76 -6.07
N LEU A 10 1.93 -6.23 -7.32
CA LEU A 10 3.17 -6.64 -7.99
C LEU A 10 3.73 -5.61 -8.98
N VAL A 11 3.01 -4.50 -9.21
CA VAL A 11 3.50 -3.45 -10.11
C VAL A 11 4.60 -2.67 -9.37
N PRO A 12 5.83 -2.58 -9.93
CA PRO A 12 6.87 -1.75 -9.34
C PRO A 12 6.40 -0.30 -9.15
N LEU A 13 6.73 0.31 -8.01
CA LEU A 13 6.15 1.62 -7.66
C LEU A 13 6.55 2.75 -8.59
N ASP A 14 7.76 2.68 -9.17
CA ASP A 14 8.22 3.61 -10.19
C ASP A 14 7.39 3.49 -11.49
N VAL A 15 7.04 2.27 -11.89
CA VAL A 15 6.14 2.00 -13.02
C VAL A 15 4.71 2.43 -12.70
N LEU A 16 4.23 2.16 -11.49
CA LEU A 16 2.91 2.56 -11.02
C LEU A 16 2.77 4.09 -10.96
N ALA A 17 3.82 4.83 -10.59
CA ALA A 17 3.80 6.28 -10.56
C ALA A 17 3.70 6.91 -11.96
N GLU A 18 4.18 6.23 -13.00
CA GLU A 18 4.21 6.77 -14.38
C GLU A 18 3.12 6.19 -15.28
N THR A 19 2.35 5.22 -14.81
CA THR A 19 1.35 4.55 -15.65
C THR A 19 0.18 5.48 -16.03
N PRO A 20 -0.26 5.48 -17.30
CA PRO A 20 -1.46 6.21 -17.72
C PRO A 20 -2.75 5.65 -17.10
N ALA A 21 -2.69 4.45 -16.50
CA ALA A 21 -3.86 3.86 -15.85
C ALA A 21 -4.39 4.70 -14.68
N LEU A 22 -3.53 5.50 -14.01
CA LEU A 22 -3.97 6.37 -12.90
C LEU A 22 -5.02 7.39 -13.36
N GLU A 23 -4.85 7.96 -14.56
CA GLU A 23 -5.79 8.94 -15.12
C GLU A 23 -7.15 8.29 -15.41
N ALA A 24 -7.11 7.05 -15.91
CA ALA A 24 -8.30 6.25 -16.15
C ALA A 24 -9.04 5.89 -14.86
N LEU A 25 -8.32 5.62 -13.76
CA LEU A 25 -8.89 5.37 -12.43
C LEU A 25 -9.51 6.63 -11.84
N ALA A 26 -8.82 7.77 -11.96
CA ALA A 26 -9.29 9.08 -11.50
C ALA A 26 -10.63 9.46 -12.17
N ALA A 27 -10.67 9.39 -13.51
CA ALA A 27 -11.87 9.67 -14.30
C ALA A 27 -13.06 8.77 -13.92
N ARG A 28 -12.79 7.55 -13.46
CA ARG A 28 -13.80 6.57 -13.04
C ARG A 28 -14.05 6.56 -11.53
N ARG A 29 -13.36 7.39 -10.75
CA ARG A 29 -13.45 7.40 -9.28
C ARG A 29 -13.27 6.01 -8.68
N VAL A 30 -12.26 5.28 -9.16
CA VAL A 30 -11.84 3.99 -8.60
C VAL A 30 -10.62 4.25 -7.73
N GLN A 31 -10.73 4.05 -6.43
CA GLN A 31 -9.61 4.26 -5.51
C GLN A 31 -8.50 3.24 -5.79
N LEU A 32 -7.26 3.70 -5.81
CA LEU A 32 -6.08 2.84 -5.84
C LEU A 32 -5.68 2.46 -4.42
N LEU A 33 -5.48 1.18 -4.14
CA LEU A 33 -4.70 0.70 -3.00
C LEU A 33 -3.49 -0.05 -3.55
N PHE A 34 -2.30 0.26 -3.03
CA PHE A 34 -1.08 -0.34 -3.55
C PHE A 34 -0.19 -0.83 -2.42
N ALA A 35 0.47 -1.96 -2.69
CA ALA A 35 1.36 -2.61 -1.76
C ALA A 35 2.65 -1.82 -1.58
N VAL A 36 3.15 -1.72 -0.35
CA VAL A 36 4.43 -1.07 -0.05
C VAL A 36 5.20 -1.86 1.00
N GLN A 37 6.44 -2.22 0.66
CA GLN A 37 7.40 -2.89 1.54
C GLN A 37 8.44 -1.91 2.10
N PRO A 38 9.13 -2.25 3.20
CA PRO A 38 10.28 -1.49 3.70
C PRO A 38 11.29 -1.18 2.60
N GLY A 39 11.84 0.05 2.59
CA GLY A 39 12.79 0.49 1.56
C GLY A 39 12.13 1.00 0.27
N GLN A 40 10.79 0.99 0.16
CA GLN A 40 10.05 1.49 -1.00
C GLN A 40 9.40 2.87 -0.78
N GLU A 41 9.82 3.60 0.26
CA GLU A 41 9.21 4.86 0.70
C GLU A 41 9.22 5.93 -0.40
N GLU A 42 10.34 6.04 -1.13
CA GLU A 42 10.46 6.97 -2.27
C GLU A 42 9.43 6.66 -3.36
N GLY A 43 9.27 5.39 -3.70
CA GLY A 43 8.29 4.93 -4.67
C GLY A 43 6.87 5.25 -4.22
N ALA A 44 6.55 4.99 -2.95
CA ALA A 44 5.26 5.30 -2.37
C ALA A 44 4.96 6.80 -2.42
N ARG A 45 5.94 7.65 -2.06
CA ARG A 45 5.79 9.12 -2.14
C ARG A 45 5.47 9.57 -3.57
N ARG A 46 6.17 9.03 -4.57
CA ARG A 46 5.92 9.36 -5.98
C ARG A 46 4.52 8.94 -6.43
N VAL A 47 4.06 7.74 -6.07
CA VAL A 47 2.72 7.26 -6.40
C VAL A 47 1.65 8.16 -5.76
N VAL A 48 1.80 8.48 -4.47
CA VAL A 48 0.86 9.35 -3.73
C VAL A 48 0.80 10.75 -4.34
N ALA A 49 1.96 11.37 -4.61
CA ALA A 49 2.03 12.69 -5.23
C ALA A 49 1.38 12.71 -6.62
N ARG A 50 1.63 11.67 -7.44
CA ARG A 50 1.00 11.54 -8.76
C ARG A 50 -0.51 11.39 -8.63
N CYS A 51 -1.00 10.54 -7.74
CA CYS A 51 -2.45 10.36 -7.51
C CYS A 51 -3.10 11.68 -7.07
N ALA A 52 -2.47 12.40 -6.14
CA ALA A 52 -2.93 13.69 -5.66
C ALA A 52 -3.04 14.73 -6.80
N SER A 53 -2.04 14.78 -7.70
CA SER A 53 -2.07 15.69 -8.87
C SER A 53 -3.24 15.45 -9.83
N GLN A 54 -3.85 14.26 -9.79
CA GLN A 54 -4.96 13.86 -10.65
C GLN A 54 -6.31 13.83 -9.90
N GLY A 55 -6.32 14.15 -8.60
CA GLY A 55 -7.49 13.99 -7.75
C GLY A 55 -7.93 12.53 -7.57
N LEU A 56 -7.00 11.58 -7.72
CA LEU A 56 -7.24 10.16 -7.50
C LEU A 56 -7.15 9.84 -6.00
N SER A 57 -8.24 9.31 -5.44
CA SER A 57 -8.25 8.74 -4.08
C SER A 57 -7.29 7.56 -4.00
N VAL A 58 -6.44 7.55 -2.98
CA VAL A 58 -5.39 6.55 -2.79
C VAL A 58 -5.41 5.98 -1.38
N GLY A 59 -4.99 4.73 -1.24
CA GLY A 59 -4.76 4.05 0.03
C GLY A 59 -3.43 3.29 0.00
N LEU A 60 -2.87 3.07 1.17
CA LEU A 60 -1.64 2.31 1.36
C LEU A 60 -1.95 0.90 1.86
N TRP A 61 -1.18 -0.07 1.39
CA TRP A 61 -1.25 -1.45 1.82
C TRP A 61 0.16 -1.92 2.25
N PRO A 62 0.55 -1.63 3.49
CA PRO A 62 1.86 -2.01 4.00
C PRO A 62 2.01 -3.53 4.06
N LEU A 63 3.16 -4.01 3.63
CA LEU A 63 3.63 -5.38 3.72
C LEU A 63 4.96 -5.40 4.45
N LEU A 64 5.33 -6.53 5.06
CA LEU A 64 6.72 -6.81 5.42
C LEU A 64 7.37 -7.73 4.37
N ASP A 65 8.67 -7.94 4.50
CA ASP A 65 9.38 -8.98 3.75
C ASP A 65 8.87 -10.38 4.13
N ASP A 66 8.85 -11.29 3.16
CA ASP A 66 8.34 -12.65 3.36
C ASP A 66 9.10 -13.41 4.47
N ALA A 67 10.37 -13.08 4.70
CA ALA A 67 11.19 -13.64 5.78
C ALA A 67 10.69 -13.27 7.19
N ASP A 68 9.95 -12.17 7.31
CA ASP A 68 9.45 -11.58 8.54
C ASP A 68 7.93 -11.80 8.75
N GLY A 69 7.30 -12.56 7.85
CA GLY A 69 5.85 -12.69 7.74
C GLY A 69 5.25 -11.53 6.95
N ARG A 70 4.78 -11.82 5.73
CA ARG A 70 4.32 -10.81 4.76
C ARG A 70 3.18 -9.95 5.31
N TRP A 71 2.27 -10.55 6.08
CA TRP A 71 1.08 -9.92 6.63
C TRP A 71 1.15 -9.79 8.14
N LEU A 72 0.27 -8.96 8.71
CA LEU A 72 0.24 -8.70 10.14
C LEU A 72 -0.26 -9.95 10.91
N HIS A 73 0.50 -10.37 11.91
CA HIS A 73 0.13 -11.42 12.85
C HIS A 73 0.71 -11.12 14.25
N PRO A 74 0.26 -11.81 15.32
CA PRO A 74 0.69 -11.48 16.69
C PRO A 74 2.20 -11.49 16.93
N GLY A 75 2.96 -12.26 16.13
CA GLY A 75 4.40 -12.41 16.25
C GLY A 75 5.22 -11.31 15.56
N ASN A 76 4.62 -10.53 14.66
CA ASN A 76 5.31 -9.43 13.95
C ASN A 76 4.66 -8.06 14.19
N ALA A 77 3.63 -7.97 15.04
CA ALA A 77 2.81 -6.76 15.21
C ALA A 77 3.62 -5.50 15.54
N GLU A 78 4.60 -5.57 16.45
CA GLU A 78 5.44 -4.41 16.80
C GLU A 78 6.28 -3.92 15.61
N ARG A 79 6.85 -4.86 14.84
CA ARG A 79 7.64 -4.53 13.64
C ARG A 79 6.74 -3.94 12.55
N PHE A 80 5.57 -4.54 12.35
CA PHE A 80 4.60 -4.06 11.39
C PHE A 80 4.12 -2.65 11.74
N GLU A 81 3.80 -2.38 13.01
CA GLU A 81 3.41 -1.04 13.47
C GLU A 81 4.52 -0.02 13.21
N ALA A 82 5.77 -0.34 13.56
CA ALA A 82 6.91 0.53 13.30
C ALA A 82 7.03 0.85 11.80
N TRP A 83 6.88 -0.16 10.94
CA TRP A 83 6.88 0.03 9.49
C TRP A 83 5.74 0.94 9.01
N VAL A 84 4.50 0.70 9.47
CA VAL A 84 3.35 1.55 9.13
C VAL A 84 3.61 3.01 9.46
N ARG A 85 4.18 3.28 10.65
CA ARG A 85 4.51 4.64 11.07
C ARG A 85 5.55 5.27 10.15
N THR A 86 6.65 4.56 9.87
CA THR A 86 7.68 5.02 8.92
C THR A 86 7.08 5.32 7.54
N LEU A 87 6.22 4.45 7.03
CA LEU A 87 5.58 4.64 5.74
C LEU A 87 4.66 5.88 5.73
N LEU A 88 3.84 6.06 6.76
CA LEU A 88 2.95 7.22 6.89
C LEU A 88 3.72 8.53 7.02
N ASP A 89 4.85 8.52 7.74
CA ASP A 89 5.73 9.69 7.87
C ASP A 89 6.46 10.03 6.56
N ALA A 90 6.70 9.03 5.70
CA ALA A 90 7.46 9.22 4.46
C ALA A 90 6.63 9.76 3.29
N VAL A 91 5.30 9.60 3.31
CA VAL A 91 4.40 10.09 2.27
C VAL A 91 3.78 11.43 2.66
N GLU A 92 3.87 12.40 1.75
CA GLU A 92 3.22 13.70 1.92
C GLU A 92 1.95 13.73 1.07
N GLY A 93 0.79 13.94 1.70
CA GLY A 93 -0.49 14.07 1.01
C GLY A 93 -1.63 13.25 1.63
N PRO A 94 -2.86 13.42 1.14
CA PRO A 94 -4.01 12.72 1.69
C PRO A 94 -3.98 11.23 1.32
N ILE A 95 -3.96 10.38 2.34
CA ILE A 95 -4.21 8.94 2.22
C ILE A 95 -5.61 8.67 2.79
N ASP A 96 -6.51 8.13 1.96
CA ASP A 96 -7.91 7.91 2.33
C ASP A 96 -8.14 6.57 3.03
N ALA A 97 -7.17 5.65 2.96
CA ALA A 97 -7.28 4.32 3.54
C ALA A 97 -5.90 3.73 3.85
N LEU A 98 -5.83 3.00 4.97
CA LEU A 98 -4.77 2.06 5.26
C LEU A 98 -5.39 0.66 5.29
N ALA A 99 -4.92 -0.25 4.45
CA ALA A 99 -5.37 -1.62 4.42
C ALA A 99 -4.40 -2.50 5.21
N LEU A 100 -4.93 -3.31 6.12
CA LEU A 100 -4.17 -4.25 6.93
C LEU A 100 -4.71 -5.64 6.67
N ASP A 101 -3.87 -6.50 6.11
CA ASP A 101 -4.19 -7.90 5.94
C ASP A 101 -3.61 -8.68 7.12
N LEU A 102 -4.42 -9.60 7.63
CA LEU A 102 -4.09 -10.41 8.79
C LEU A 102 -3.86 -11.85 8.37
N GLU A 103 -2.81 -12.47 8.88
CA GLU A 103 -2.57 -13.89 8.71
C GLU A 103 -2.27 -14.60 10.04
N PRO A 104 -2.48 -15.92 10.14
CA PRO A 104 -1.83 -16.72 11.18
C PRO A 104 -0.32 -16.78 10.92
N PRO A 105 0.53 -16.91 11.95
CA PRO A 105 1.96 -17.13 11.75
C PRO A 105 2.22 -18.27 10.75
N ILE A 106 3.07 -18.06 9.75
CA ILE A 106 3.25 -19.03 8.64
C ILE A 106 3.68 -20.43 9.12
N ALA A 107 4.36 -20.51 10.27
CA ALA A 107 4.74 -21.77 10.91
C ALA A 107 3.54 -22.61 11.39
N GLU A 108 2.39 -21.98 11.66
CA GLU A 108 1.15 -22.63 12.07
C GLU A 108 0.36 -23.16 10.86
N LEU A 109 0.51 -22.55 9.69
CA LEU A 109 -0.14 -22.97 8.45
C LEU A 109 0.54 -24.18 7.77
N ARG A 110 1.77 -24.49 8.15
CA ARG A 110 2.57 -25.61 7.60
C ARG A 110 2.35 -26.94 8.35
N ARG A 111 1.43 -26.98 9.31
CA ARG A 111 1.08 -28.17 10.11
C ARG A 111 -0.09 -28.91 9.47
#